data_AF-A0A9P6XPN0-F1
#
_entry.id   AF-A0A9P6XPN0-F1
#
_cell.length_a   1.000
_cell.length_b   1.000
_cell.length_c   1.000
_cell.angle_alpha   90.00
_cell.angle_beta   90.00
_cell.angle_gamma   90.00
#
_symmetry.space_group_name_H-M   'P 1'
#
loop_
_entity.id
_entity.type
_entity.pdbx_description
1 polymer ?
#
loop_
_entity_poly.entity_id
_entity_poly.type
_entity_poly.pdbx_seq_one_letter_code
_entity_poly.pdbx_strand_id
1 'polypeptide(L)'
;MREVLQVAPDDLDRRVQQVMQAFVAERGYAGFTSHVAKMGRMRFIEIHVLADPATPLGSVGQVDAMRDEIVVRLDARGSTFWLTIDFTADPAWT
;
A
#
# COMPACT_ATOMS: atom_id res chain seq x y z
N MET A 1 17.34 -0.97 -20.06
CA MET A 1 17.09 -2.36 -19.64
C MET A 1 15.63 -2.44 -19.23
N ARG A 2 14.79 -3.16 -19.98
CA ARG A 2 13.35 -3.29 -19.67
C ARG A 2 13.21 -4.52 -18.79
N GLU A 3 13.22 -4.30 -17.48
CA GLU A 3 13.11 -5.38 -16.50
C GLU A 3 11.66 -5.86 -16.46
N VAL A 4 11.48 -7.16 -16.71
CA VAL A 4 10.17 -7.80 -16.70
C VAL A 4 9.80 -8.03 -15.23
N LEU A 5 8.88 -7.24 -14.70
CA LEU A 5 8.27 -7.52 -13.40
C LEU A 5 7.61 -8.91 -13.49
N GLN A 6 8.09 -9.86 -12.70
CA GLN A 6 7.40 -11.13 -12.54
C GLN A 6 6.14 -10.89 -11.73
N VAL A 7 5.02 -11.42 -12.23
CA VAL A 7 3.73 -11.47 -11.54
C VAL A 7 3.97 -11.94 -10.10
N ALA A 8 3.40 -11.22 -9.13
CA ALA A 8 3.52 -11.54 -7.72
C ALA A 8 3.16 -13.02 -7.45
N PRO A 9 3.75 -13.67 -6.43
CA PRO A 9 3.14 -14.88 -5.93
C PRO A 9 1.74 -14.51 -5.41
N ASP A 10 0.72 -15.21 -5.90
CA ASP A 10 -0.72 -14.87 -5.74
C ASP A 10 -1.17 -14.71 -4.27
N ASP A 11 -0.36 -15.16 -3.31
CA ASP A 11 -0.63 -15.06 -1.87
C ASP A 11 -0.36 -13.66 -1.32
N LEU A 12 0.74 -13.01 -1.73
CA LEU A 12 1.11 -11.68 -1.24
C LEU A 12 0.16 -10.61 -1.77
N ASP A 13 -0.17 -10.67 -3.06
CA ASP A 13 -1.13 -9.74 -3.66
C ASP A 13 -2.51 -9.86 -2.99
N ARG A 14 -3.00 -11.08 -2.81
CA ARG A 14 -4.26 -11.33 -2.09
C ARG A 14 -4.23 -10.79 -0.67
N ARG A 15 -3.10 -10.92 0.04
CA ARG A 15 -2.94 -10.36 1.38
C ARG A 15 -2.97 -8.83 1.37
N VAL A 16 -2.28 -8.20 0.42
CA VAL A 16 -2.31 -6.73 0.25
C VAL A 16 -3.74 -6.27 0.00
N GLN A 17 -4.46 -6.91 -0.91
CA GLN A 17 -5.86 -6.62 -1.19
C GLN A 17 -6.74 -6.71 0.07
N GLN A 18 -6.64 -7.81 0.83
CA GLN A 18 -7.44 -8.02 2.04
C GLN A 18 -7.14 -6.97 3.13
N VAL A 19 -5.86 -6.71 3.39
CA VAL A 19 -5.44 -5.72 4.40
C VAL A 19 -5.90 -4.32 4.02
N MET A 20 -5.73 -3.93 2.76
CA MET A 20 -6.06 -2.59 2.32
C MET A 20 -7.57 -2.38 2.21
N GLN A 21 -8.35 -3.37 1.77
CA GLN A 21 -9.82 -3.31 1.79
C GLN A 21 -10.34 -3.05 3.22
N ALA A 22 -9.82 -3.78 4.21
CA ALA A 22 -10.18 -3.55 5.61
C ALA A 22 -9.74 -2.15 6.09
N PHE A 23 -8.49 -1.76 5.80
CA PHE A 23 -7.95 -0.47 6.23
C PHE A 23 -8.75 0.72 5.68
N VAL A 24 -9.06 0.75 4.38
CA VAL A 24 -9.82 1.86 3.80
C VAL A 24 -11.25 1.92 4.31
N ALA A 25 -11.88 0.76 4.53
CA ALA A 25 -13.24 0.68 5.09
C ALA A 25 -13.30 1.17 6.54
N GLU A 26 -12.34 0.76 7.38
CA GLU A 26 -12.25 1.18 8.79
C GLU A 26 -11.98 2.67 8.95
N ARG A 27 -11.21 3.25 8.02
CA ARG A 27 -10.78 4.66 8.07
C ARG A 27 -11.67 5.61 7.27
N GLY A 28 -12.59 5.09 6.45
CA GLY A 28 -13.47 5.90 5.59
C GLY A 28 -12.76 6.50 4.38
N TYR A 29 -11.70 5.86 3.89
CA TYR A 29 -11.04 6.27 2.63
C TYR A 29 -11.84 5.76 1.43
N ALA A 30 -11.77 6.49 0.32
CA ALA A 30 -12.57 6.22 -0.89
C ALA A 30 -12.13 4.94 -1.61
N GLY A 31 -10.86 4.56 -1.48
CA GLY A 31 -10.33 3.34 -2.08
C GLY A 31 -8.80 3.28 -2.02
N PHE A 32 -8.25 2.34 -2.77
CA PHE A 32 -6.81 2.21 -2.97
C PHE A 32 -6.51 1.51 -4.29
N THR A 33 -5.29 1.68 -4.77
CA THR A 33 -4.67 0.79 -5.76
C THR A 33 -3.37 0.24 -5.19
N SER A 34 -2.95 -0.91 -5.71
CA SER A 34 -1.70 -1.53 -5.29
C SER A 34 -1.01 -2.26 -6.42
N HIS A 35 0.31 -2.20 -6.42
CA HIS A 35 1.15 -3.01 -7.30
C HIS A 35 2.08 -3.87 -6.46
N VAL A 36 2.06 -5.18 -6.73
CA VAL A 36 2.93 -6.15 -6.07
C VAL A 36 3.81 -6.82 -7.11
N ALA A 37 5.10 -6.88 -6.84
CA ALA A 37 6.05 -7.56 -7.69
C ALA A 37 7.15 -8.26 -6.88
N LYS A 38 7.81 -9.21 -7.52
CA LYS A 38 8.91 -9.96 -6.93
C LYS A 38 10.12 -10.00 -7.85
N MET A 39 11.29 -9.71 -7.29
CA MET A 39 12.58 -9.88 -7.96
C MET A 39 13.54 -10.64 -7.04
N GLY A 40 13.80 -11.90 -7.38
CA GLY A 40 14.58 -12.80 -6.51
C GLY A 40 13.90 -12.97 -5.14
N ARG A 41 14.59 -12.54 -4.08
CA ARG A 41 14.05 -12.54 -2.70
C ARG A 41 13.35 -11.24 -2.31
N MET A 42 13.50 -10.17 -3.11
CA MET A 42 12.89 -8.88 -2.84
C MET A 42 11.43 -8.88 -3.29
N ARG A 43 10.58 -8.28 -2.48
CA ARG A 43 9.16 -8.04 -2.73
C ARG A 43 8.94 -6.54 -2.76
N PHE A 44 8.39 -6.05 -3.85
CA PHE A 44 8.06 -4.64 -4.03
C PHE A 44 6.55 -4.50 -3.87
N ILE A 45 6.14 -3.57 -3.03
CA ILE A 45 4.74 -3.25 -2.80
C ILE A 45 4.60 -1.74 -2.91
N GLU A 46 3.73 -1.30 -3.79
CA GLU A 46 3.33 0.10 -3.92
C GLU A 46 1.84 0.17 -3.65
N ILE A 47 1.42 1.12 -2.80
CA ILE A 47 0.03 1.30 -2.38
C ILE A 47 -0.29 2.78 -2.42
N HIS A 48 -1.31 3.15 -3.20
CA HIS A 48 -1.85 4.50 -3.26
C HIS A 48 -3.21 4.51 -2.59
N VAL A 49 -3.37 5.26 -1.50
CA VAL A 49 -4.64 5.38 -0.79
C VAL A 49 -5.38 6.62 -1.28
N LEU A 50 -6.61 6.43 -1.77
CA LEU A 50 -7.47 7.53 -2.21
C LEU A 50 -8.31 8.05 -1.04
N ALA A 51 -8.05 9.28 -0.63
CA ALA A 51 -8.85 10.03 0.32
C ALA A 51 -9.89 10.90 -0.40
N ASP A 52 -10.96 11.26 0.32
CA ASP A 52 -11.83 12.35 -0.13
C ASP A 52 -11.07 13.69 -0.02
N PRO A 53 -11.14 14.59 -1.02
CA PRO A 53 -10.49 15.90 -0.96
C PRO A 53 -10.86 16.76 0.26
N ALA A 54 -12.03 16.55 0.86
CA ALA A 54 -12.47 17.23 2.08
C ALA A 54 -11.98 16.55 3.36
N THR A 55 -11.45 15.32 3.29
CA THR A 55 -10.95 14.60 4.47
C THR A 55 -9.58 15.13 4.88
N PRO A 56 -9.43 15.68 6.10
CA PRO A 56 -8.13 16.10 6.60
C PRO A 56 -7.26 14.87 6.88
N LEU A 57 -6.11 14.77 6.21
CA LEU A 57 -5.16 13.67 6.39
C LEU A 57 -4.45 13.71 7.76
N GLY A 58 -4.30 14.90 8.35
CA GLY A 58 -3.63 15.12 9.63
C GLY A 58 -2.15 15.51 9.49
N SER A 59 -1.40 15.36 10.58
CA SER A 59 0.05 15.61 10.63
C SER A 59 0.85 14.47 10.00
N VAL A 60 2.10 14.75 9.59
CA VAL A 60 3.00 13.72 9.04
C VAL A 60 3.16 12.53 9.98
N GLY A 61 3.31 12.75 11.30
CA GLY A 61 3.42 11.65 12.26
C GLY A 61 2.16 10.77 12.37
N GLN A 62 0.97 11.34 12.14
CA GLN A 62 -0.27 10.56 12.06
C GLN A 62 -0.32 9.72 10.77
N VAL A 63 0.18 10.27 9.66
CA VAL A 63 0.36 9.53 8.41
C VAL A 63 1.36 8.40 8.56
N ASP A 64 2.49 8.65 9.22
CA ASP A 64 3.49 7.62 9.50
C ASP A 64 2.91 6.49 10.37
N ALA A 65 2.10 6.83 11.38
CA ALA A 65 1.41 5.82 12.19
C ALA A 65 0.44 4.96 11.35
N MET A 66 -0.26 5.55 10.38
CA MET A 66 -1.10 4.80 9.44
C MET A 66 -0.27 3.89 8.52
N ARG A 67 0.89 4.37 8.04
CA ARG A 67 1.81 3.56 7.23
C ARG A 67 2.35 2.37 8.04
N ASP A 68 2.75 2.61 9.29
CA ASP A 68 3.25 1.57 10.19
C ASP A 68 2.17 0.52 10.50
N GLU A 69 0.92 0.93 10.66
CA GLU A 69 -0.22 0.04 10.84
C GLU A 69 -0.37 -0.89 9.63
N ILE A 70 -0.34 -0.35 8.41
CA ILE A 70 -0.42 -1.16 7.18
C ILE A 70 0.77 -2.13 7.12
N VAL A 71 1.99 -1.68 7.38
CA VAL A 71 3.20 -2.52 7.42
C VAL A 71 3.05 -3.69 8.40
N VAL A 72 2.50 -3.44 9.59
CA VAL A 72 2.24 -4.48 10.60
C VAL A 72 1.22 -5.49 10.11
N ARG A 73 0.08 -5.03 9.58
CA ARG A 73 -0.98 -5.91 9.06
C ARG A 73 -0.46 -6.78 7.90
N LEU A 74 0.42 -6.23 7.06
CA LEU A 74 1.07 -6.95 5.96
C LEU A 74 2.21 -7.87 6.42
N ASP A 75 2.67 -7.79 7.67
CA ASP A 75 3.89 -8.46 8.16
C ASP A 75 5.11 -8.16 7.26
N ALA A 76 5.21 -6.90 6.82
CA ALA A 76 6.17 -6.43 5.82
C ALA A 76 7.39 -5.72 6.43
N ARG A 77 7.77 -6.06 7.68
CA ARG A 77 8.88 -5.40 8.40
C ARG A 77 10.27 -5.92 8.05
N GLY A 78 10.36 -7.02 7.31
CA GLY A 78 11.64 -7.66 6.97
C GLY A 78 12.40 -6.94 5.85
N SER A 79 13.73 -7.12 5.81
CA SER A 79 14.64 -6.53 4.80
C SER A 79 14.42 -7.04 3.36
N THR A 80 13.46 -7.95 3.17
CA THR A 80 13.05 -8.46 1.86
C THR A 80 11.89 -7.68 1.24
N PHE A 81 11.39 -6.64 1.93
CA PHE A 81 10.32 -5.79 1.44
C PHE A 81 10.84 -4.39 1.10
N TRP A 82 10.43 -3.91 -0.05
CA TRP A 82 10.49 -2.51 -0.43
C TRP A 82 9.05 -2.03 -0.57
N LEU A 83 8.63 -1.13 0.33
CA LEU A 83 7.23 -0.69 0.43
C LEU A 83 7.12 0.83 0.31
N THR A 84 6.30 1.27 -0.64
CA THR A 84 5.85 2.65 -0.76
C THR A 84 4.36 2.72 -0.43
N ILE A 85 3.98 3.65 0.43
CA ILE A 85 2.59 3.95 0.73
C ILE A 85 2.44 5.46 0.71
N ASP A 86 1.52 5.96 -0.11
CA ASP A 86 1.13 7.36 -0.16
C ASP A 86 -0.38 7.51 -0.06
N PHE A 87 -0.78 8.75 0.21
CA PHE A 87 -2.16 9.17 0.33
C PHE A 87 -2.38 10.33 -0.62
N THR A 88 -3.42 10.24 -1.42
CA THR A 88 -3.77 11.25 -2.42
C THR A 88 -5.28 11.49 -2.38
N ALA A 89 -5.70 12.70 -2.76
CA ALA A 89 -7.10 13.00 -3.03
C ALA A 89 -7.40 13.07 -4.54
N ASP A 90 -6.39 12.88 -5.38
CA ASP A 90 -6.48 12.93 -6.84
C ASP A 90 -6.44 11.51 -7.43
N PRO A 91 -7.55 11.02 -8.02
CA PRO A 91 -7.62 9.70 -8.64
C PRO A 91 -6.64 9.47 -9.79
N ALA A 92 -6.04 10.52 -10.36
CA ALA A 92 -5.02 10.36 -11.41
C ALA A 92 -3.70 9.73 -10.90
N TRP A 93 -3.51 9.69 -9.57
CA TRP A 93 -2.35 9.11 -8.91
C TRP A 93 -2.61 7.70 -8.35
N THR A 94 -3.76 7.09 -8.68
CA THR A 94 -4.15 5.75 -8.22
C THR A 94 -4.35 4.81 -9.40
#